data_AF-A0A225VF77-F1
#
_entry.id   AF-A0A225VF77-F1
#
_cell.length_a   1.000
_cell.length_b   1.000
_cell.length_c   1.000
_cell.angle_alpha   90.00
_cell.angle_beta   90.00
_cell.angle_gamma   90.00
#
_symmetry.space_group_name_H-M   'P 1'
#
loop_
_entity.id
_entity.type
_entity.pdbx_description
1 polymer ?
#
loop_
_entity_poly.entity_id
_entity_poly.type
_entity_poly.pdbx_seq_one_letter_code
_entity_poly.pdbx_strand_id
1 'polypeptide(L)'
;MPLILPRRQFAPDNACIPGHQQTRQYNIGDADPWVIQRINTLTIMTMTLEVLSCALPFRPEWIFSSHLPRSAFPRTGQYCSHLITGLNVRDLMAALPWNVLTGANIPEPMSIEITVNGRLGFHIERYSAVEFHNLIAYWESTHRFPVPSSLIRSDPYLVTFVVKRKNRRSHAGAWWKQILNLFLIAMREGWCDLDLLLDPNFLHFPKRTDEVAWYPGIEARSANIADPQLNRRGPLP
;
A
#
# COMPACT_ATOMS: atom_id res chain seq x y z
N MET A 1 -12.03 12.29 27.30
CA MET A 1 -12.73 10.99 27.43
C MET A 1 -11.93 10.08 28.35
N PRO A 2 -12.57 9.32 29.25
CA PRO A 2 -11.87 8.36 30.12
C PRO A 2 -11.15 7.31 29.27
N LEU A 3 -10.02 6.77 29.76
CA LEU A 3 -9.39 5.58 29.19
C LEU A 3 -10.35 4.40 29.41
N ILE A 4 -11.08 4.02 28.36
CA ILE A 4 -11.79 2.75 28.32
C ILE A 4 -10.73 1.73 27.90
N LEU A 5 -10.29 0.88 28.82
CA LEU A 5 -9.45 -0.28 28.52
C LEU A 5 -10.31 -1.40 27.91
N PRO A 6 -9.71 -2.30 27.10
CA PRO A 6 -10.45 -3.43 26.53
C PRO A 6 -11.07 -4.30 27.63
N ARG A 7 -12.34 -4.71 27.46
CA ARG A 7 -13.02 -5.64 28.39
C ARG A 7 -12.41 -7.07 28.35
N ARG A 8 -11.72 -7.41 27.26
CA ARG A 8 -10.84 -8.57 27.07
C ARG A 8 -9.71 -8.15 26.13
N GLN A 9 -8.47 -8.52 26.44
CA GLN A 9 -7.36 -8.40 25.49
C GLN A 9 -7.70 -9.21 24.22
N PHE A 10 -7.37 -8.67 23.04
CA PHE A 10 -7.63 -9.29 21.73
C PHE A 10 -7.12 -10.72 21.65
N ALA A 11 -5.91 -10.94 22.15
CA ALA A 11 -5.31 -12.24 22.36
C ALA A 11 -4.55 -12.22 23.70
N PRO A 12 -4.35 -13.38 24.35
CA PRO A 12 -3.43 -13.42 25.48
C PRO A 12 -2.04 -12.92 25.02
N ASP A 13 -1.30 -12.25 25.90
CA ASP A 13 0.04 -11.71 25.64
C ASP A 13 0.99 -12.72 24.98
N ASN A 14 0.67 -14.02 25.10
CA ASN A 14 1.40 -15.11 24.50
C ASN A 14 1.11 -15.46 23.03
N ALA A 15 0.13 -14.81 22.41
CA ALA A 15 -0.23 -15.00 21.01
C ALA A 15 0.10 -13.79 20.13
N CYS A 16 0.33 -12.60 20.71
CA CYS A 16 0.63 -11.39 19.94
C CYS A 16 1.91 -11.54 19.10
N ILE A 17 1.90 -10.95 17.90
CA ILE A 17 3.07 -10.78 17.03
C ILE A 17 3.27 -9.28 16.76
N PRO A 18 4.45 -8.67 17.07
CA PRO A 18 5.52 -9.21 17.90
C PRO A 18 5.05 -9.36 19.36
N GLY A 19 5.88 -9.95 20.22
CA GLY A 19 5.50 -10.17 21.61
C GLY A 19 5.12 -8.86 22.30
N HIS A 20 4.09 -8.89 23.15
CA HIS A 20 3.53 -7.65 23.69
C HIS A 20 4.52 -6.92 24.62
N GLN A 21 4.93 -7.59 25.70
CA GLN A 21 5.90 -7.07 26.69
C GLN A 21 7.32 -7.62 26.52
N GLN A 22 7.44 -8.87 26.07
CA GLN A 22 8.70 -9.61 25.96
C GLN A 22 8.93 -10.05 24.52
N THR A 23 10.20 -10.09 24.10
CA THR A 23 10.59 -10.62 22.79
C THR A 23 10.32 -12.12 22.72
N ARG A 24 10.11 -12.61 21.50
CA ARG A 24 9.70 -14.00 21.23
C ARG A 24 10.38 -14.52 19.99
N GLN A 25 10.64 -15.82 19.96
CA GLN A 25 11.13 -16.51 18.77
C GLN A 25 9.92 -17.10 18.05
N TYR A 26 9.58 -16.54 16.89
CA TYR A 26 8.56 -17.10 16.01
C TYR A 26 9.21 -18.03 14.98
N ASN A 27 8.42 -18.93 14.40
CA ASN A 27 8.81 -19.63 13.18
C ASN A 27 8.44 -18.79 11.94
N ILE A 28 9.11 -19.04 10.81
CA ILE A 28 8.89 -18.28 9.58
C ILE A 28 7.43 -18.37 9.13
N GLY A 29 6.80 -19.55 9.21
CA GLY A 29 5.40 -19.73 8.83
C GLY A 29 4.41 -18.96 9.72
N ASP A 30 4.74 -18.77 10.99
CA ASP A 30 3.89 -18.08 11.96
C ASP A 30 4.01 -16.55 11.84
N ALA A 31 5.15 -16.07 11.33
CA ALA A 31 5.46 -14.65 11.21
C ALA A 31 5.45 -14.14 9.76
N ASP A 32 5.21 -14.97 8.73
CA ASP A 32 5.00 -14.48 7.36
C ASP A 32 3.74 -13.58 7.35
N PRO A 33 3.75 -12.40 6.69
CA PRO A 33 4.74 -11.86 5.77
C PRO A 33 5.86 -11.00 6.40
N TRP A 34 5.97 -10.97 7.73
CA TRP A 34 6.90 -10.11 8.44
C TRP A 34 8.34 -10.64 8.42
N VAL A 35 9.31 -9.71 8.45
CA VAL A 35 10.74 -10.08 8.52
C VAL A 35 11.05 -10.63 9.91
N ILE A 36 11.15 -11.96 10.02
CA ILE A 36 11.25 -12.69 11.29
C ILE A 36 12.42 -12.24 12.17
N GLN A 37 13.59 -12.00 11.59
CA GLN A 37 14.77 -11.52 12.32
C GLN A 37 14.51 -10.18 13.00
N ARG A 38 13.64 -9.36 12.40
CA ARG A 38 13.24 -8.08 12.95
C ARG A 38 12.18 -8.29 14.03
N ILE A 39 11.09 -9.00 13.71
CA ILE A 39 9.98 -9.25 14.64
C ILE A 39 10.43 -9.92 15.94
N ASN A 40 11.36 -10.89 15.88
CA ASN A 40 11.85 -11.58 17.07
C ASN A 40 12.60 -10.67 18.06
N THR A 41 13.02 -9.48 17.62
CA THR A 41 13.74 -8.50 18.44
C THR A 41 12.86 -7.35 18.94
N LEU A 42 11.59 -7.30 18.50
CA LEU A 42 10.67 -6.21 18.82
C LEU A 42 9.70 -6.62 19.92
N THR A 43 9.19 -5.63 20.64
CA THR A 43 8.00 -5.78 21.49
C THR A 43 7.02 -4.65 21.19
N ILE A 44 5.72 -4.92 21.29
CA ILE A 44 4.68 -3.89 21.07
C ILE A 44 4.88 -2.70 22.01
N MET A 45 5.23 -2.97 23.27
CA MET A 45 5.43 -1.93 24.29
C MET A 45 6.61 -1.00 23.99
N THR A 46 7.67 -1.49 23.35
CA THR A 46 8.89 -0.70 23.09
C THR A 46 9.01 -0.22 21.64
N MET A 47 8.25 -0.82 20.72
CA MET A 47 8.28 -0.47 19.30
C MET A 47 7.88 1.00 19.09
N THR A 48 8.68 1.73 18.31
CA THR A 48 8.36 3.11 17.91
C THR A 48 7.62 3.16 16.58
N LEU A 49 7.04 4.33 16.27
CA LEU A 49 6.40 4.57 14.98
C LEU A 49 7.37 4.36 13.80
N GLU A 50 8.62 4.80 13.93
CA GLU A 50 9.66 4.63 12.91
C GLU A 50 9.97 3.15 12.68
N VAL A 51 10.14 2.40 13.77
CA VAL A 51 10.40 0.95 13.72
C VAL A 51 9.25 0.22 13.06
N LEU A 52 8.01 0.50 13.48
CA LEU A 52 6.79 -0.06 12.91
C LEU A 52 6.69 0.28 11.42
N SER A 53 6.86 1.54 11.04
CA SER A 53 6.78 1.98 9.64
C SER A 53 7.77 1.24 8.74
N CYS A 54 8.97 0.96 9.25
CA CYS A 54 9.99 0.18 8.54
C CYS A 54 9.70 -1.33 8.55
N ALA A 55 8.90 -1.84 9.49
CA ALA A 55 8.58 -3.26 9.62
C ALA A 55 7.46 -3.70 8.67
N LEU A 56 6.65 -2.76 8.19
CA LEU A 56 5.52 -3.05 7.31
C LEU A 56 5.96 -3.86 6.07
N PRO A 57 5.40 -5.06 5.86
CA PRO A 57 5.67 -5.93 4.75
C PRO A 57 4.84 -5.42 3.58
N PHE A 58 5.49 -5.24 2.44
CA PHE A 58 4.80 -4.83 1.24
C PHE A 58 4.51 -6.07 0.38
N ARG A 59 3.23 -6.43 0.21
CA ARG A 59 2.76 -7.61 -0.54
C ARG A 59 1.85 -7.17 -1.70
N PRO A 60 2.39 -6.52 -2.74
CA PRO A 60 1.58 -6.01 -3.85
C PRO A 60 0.96 -7.13 -4.69
N GLU A 61 1.46 -8.36 -4.60
CA GLU A 61 0.86 -9.55 -5.21
C GLU A 61 -0.56 -9.83 -4.71
N TRP A 62 -0.93 -9.29 -3.55
CA TRP A 62 -2.29 -9.36 -3.03
C TRP A 62 -3.27 -8.48 -3.82
N ILE A 63 -2.77 -7.53 -4.61
CA ILE A 63 -3.58 -6.53 -5.32
C ILE A 63 -3.36 -6.62 -6.83
N PHE A 64 -2.12 -6.85 -7.28
CA PHE A 64 -1.81 -7.05 -8.69
C PHE A 64 -1.01 -8.34 -8.85
N SER A 65 -1.38 -9.21 -9.79
CA SER A 65 -0.74 -10.53 -9.92
C SER A 65 0.66 -10.50 -10.57
N SER A 66 1.08 -9.37 -11.15
CA SER A 66 2.30 -9.23 -11.94
C SER A 66 3.11 -8.01 -11.52
N HIS A 67 4.38 -8.23 -11.17
CA HIS A 67 5.30 -7.17 -10.72
C HIS A 67 6.67 -7.32 -11.34
N LEU A 68 7.30 -6.18 -11.66
CA LEU A 68 8.71 -6.12 -12.03
C LEU A 68 9.51 -5.43 -10.91
N PRO A 69 10.80 -5.79 -10.73
CA PRO A 69 11.70 -5.07 -9.84
C PRO A 69 11.65 -3.57 -10.12
N ARG A 70 11.63 -2.74 -9.07
CA ARG A 70 11.53 -1.27 -9.18
C ARG A 70 12.62 -0.65 -10.07
N SER A 71 13.78 -1.32 -10.19
CA SER A 71 14.93 -0.93 -10.98
C SER A 71 14.85 -1.39 -12.45
N ALA A 72 14.01 -2.36 -12.77
CA ALA A 72 13.84 -2.86 -14.11
C ALA A 72 13.06 -1.82 -14.93
N PHE A 73 13.80 -0.99 -15.68
CA PHE A 73 13.18 -0.29 -16.78
C PHE A 73 12.65 -1.33 -17.77
N PRO A 74 11.48 -1.10 -18.37
CA PRO A 74 10.99 -1.94 -19.44
C PRO A 74 12.04 -2.06 -20.53
N ARG A 75 12.18 -3.24 -21.13
CA ARG A 75 13.09 -3.38 -22.27
C ARG A 75 12.64 -2.44 -23.39
N THR A 76 13.59 -1.98 -24.19
CA THR A 76 13.30 -1.17 -25.39
C THR A 76 12.23 -1.86 -26.24
N GLY A 77 11.15 -1.15 -26.58
CA GLY A 77 10.01 -1.67 -27.34
C GLY A 77 8.84 -2.22 -26.49
N GLN A 78 9.07 -2.54 -25.21
CA GLN A 78 8.02 -3.01 -24.29
C GLN A 78 7.26 -1.86 -23.59
N TYR A 79 7.81 -0.64 -23.60
CA TYR A 79 7.15 0.53 -23.02
C TYR A 79 7.12 1.68 -24.01
N CYS A 80 5.93 2.23 -24.25
CA CYS A 80 5.73 3.34 -25.18
C CYS A 80 5.74 4.67 -24.45
N SER A 81 6.95 5.19 -24.20
CA SER A 81 7.12 6.51 -23.59
C SER A 81 6.48 7.64 -24.40
N HIS A 82 6.30 7.48 -25.72
CA HIS A 82 5.62 8.46 -26.58
C HIS A 82 4.12 8.60 -26.30
N LEU A 83 3.48 7.63 -25.63
CA LEU A 83 2.08 7.72 -25.22
C LEU A 83 1.89 8.61 -23.98
N ILE A 84 2.98 9.04 -23.34
CA ILE A 84 2.97 9.87 -22.13
C ILE A 84 2.81 11.35 -22.52
N THR A 85 1.65 11.69 -23.11
CA THR A 85 1.28 13.07 -23.45
C THR A 85 0.36 13.64 -22.38
N GLY A 86 0.29 14.97 -22.22
CA GLY A 86 -0.63 15.57 -21.24
C GLY A 86 -2.09 15.22 -21.49
N LEU A 87 -2.51 15.05 -22.75
CA LEU A 87 -3.86 14.60 -23.09
C LEU A 87 -4.11 13.17 -22.60
N ASN A 88 -3.25 12.22 -22.96
CA ASN A 88 -3.44 10.82 -22.55
C ASN A 88 -3.37 10.65 -21.03
N VAL A 89 -2.51 11.41 -20.34
CA VAL A 89 -2.47 11.42 -18.87
C VAL A 89 -3.76 11.96 -18.28
N ARG A 90 -4.32 13.01 -18.88
CA ARG A 90 -5.59 13.57 -18.43
C ARG A 90 -6.73 12.57 -18.59
N ASP A 91 -6.80 11.91 -19.73
CA ASP A 91 -7.83 10.92 -20.04
C ASP A 91 -7.71 9.71 -19.09
N LEU A 92 -6.48 9.21 -18.87
CA LEU A 92 -6.20 8.18 -17.87
C LEU A 92 -6.69 8.60 -16.48
N MET A 93 -6.35 9.80 -16.01
CA MET A 93 -6.80 10.24 -14.68
C MET A 93 -8.32 10.44 -14.61
N ALA A 94 -8.97 10.76 -15.74
CA ALA A 94 -10.43 10.87 -15.83
C ALA A 94 -11.13 9.50 -15.83
N ALA A 95 -10.44 8.44 -16.28
CA ALA A 95 -10.94 7.06 -16.25
C ALA A 95 -10.91 6.43 -14.84
N LEU A 96 -10.36 7.12 -13.84
CA LEU A 96 -10.31 6.69 -12.43
C LEU A 96 -9.65 5.31 -12.24
N PRO A 97 -8.40 5.11 -12.70
CA PRO A 97 -7.75 3.80 -12.73
C PRO A 97 -7.51 3.19 -11.34
N TRP A 98 -7.58 4.01 -10.28
CA TRP A 98 -7.54 3.56 -8.89
C TRP A 98 -8.82 2.85 -8.43
N ASN A 99 -9.91 2.85 -9.21
CA ASN A 99 -11.11 2.07 -8.88
C ASN A 99 -10.85 0.55 -8.90
N VAL A 100 -9.73 0.08 -9.47
CA VAL A 100 -9.32 -1.33 -9.30
C VAL A 100 -9.01 -1.66 -7.83
N LEU A 101 -8.71 -0.63 -7.03
CA LEU A 101 -8.48 -0.71 -5.59
C LEU A 101 -9.76 -0.48 -4.79
N THR A 102 -10.95 -0.50 -5.40
CA THR A 102 -12.24 -0.44 -4.69
C THR A 102 -13.05 -1.71 -4.95
N GLY A 103 -13.89 -2.10 -3.98
CA GLY A 103 -14.89 -3.16 -4.16
C GLY A 103 -14.34 -4.59 -4.31
N ALA A 104 -15.00 -5.40 -5.14
CA ALA A 104 -14.84 -6.86 -5.25
C ALA A 104 -13.44 -7.40 -5.65
N ASN A 105 -12.49 -6.51 -5.95
CA ASN A 105 -11.10 -6.87 -6.26
C ASN A 105 -10.18 -6.84 -5.03
N ILE A 106 -10.63 -6.19 -3.94
CA ILE A 106 -9.96 -6.29 -2.65
C ILE A 106 -10.48 -7.57 -1.99
N PRO A 107 -9.59 -8.50 -1.55
CA PRO A 107 -10.00 -9.65 -0.76
C PRO A 107 -10.88 -9.19 0.41
N GLU A 108 -11.89 -9.99 0.78
CA GLU A 108 -12.67 -9.67 1.97
C GLU A 108 -11.72 -9.40 3.15
N PRO A 109 -12.01 -8.39 3.99
CA PRO A 109 -11.21 -8.07 5.16
C PRO A 109 -10.89 -9.37 5.90
N MET A 110 -9.66 -9.53 6.37
CA MET A 110 -9.27 -10.74 7.10
C MET A 110 -9.92 -10.71 8.48
N SER A 111 -11.22 -11.02 8.54
CA SER A 111 -12.02 -11.40 9.71
C SER A 111 -11.69 -10.70 11.04
N ILE A 112 -11.36 -9.41 11.02
CA ILE A 112 -11.27 -8.63 12.25
C ILE A 112 -12.67 -8.11 12.53
N GLU A 113 -13.25 -8.49 13.66
CA GLU A 113 -14.48 -7.89 14.17
C GLU A 113 -14.19 -6.39 14.42
N ILE A 114 -14.48 -5.56 13.42
CA ILE A 114 -14.37 -4.09 13.47
C ILE A 114 -15.40 -3.50 14.48
N THR A 115 -16.25 -4.32 15.07
CA THR A 115 -17.20 -4.01 16.17
C THR A 115 -16.51 -3.69 17.50
N VAL A 116 -15.31 -3.11 17.47
CA VAL A 116 -14.61 -2.60 18.64
C VAL A 116 -15.18 -1.24 19.00
N ASN A 117 -16.19 -1.24 19.87
CA ASN A 117 -16.64 -0.03 20.56
C ASN A 117 -15.45 0.65 21.29
N GLY A 118 -15.38 1.97 21.22
CA GLY A 118 -14.32 2.76 21.88
C GLY A 118 -13.40 3.47 20.89
N ARG A 119 -12.14 3.64 21.25
CA ARG A 119 -11.17 4.44 20.46
C ARG A 119 -10.88 3.82 19.09
N LEU A 120 -10.77 2.49 19.00
CA LEU A 120 -10.43 1.81 17.75
C LEU A 120 -11.52 1.96 16.67
N GLY A 121 -12.81 1.81 17.02
CA GLY A 121 -13.92 2.04 16.07
C GLY A 121 -13.96 3.47 15.51
N PHE A 122 -13.73 4.49 16.34
CA PHE A 122 -13.60 5.88 15.88
C PHE A 122 -12.40 6.08 14.93
N HIS A 123 -11.31 5.34 15.15
CA HIS A 123 -10.13 5.42 14.29
C HIS A 123 -10.34 4.70 12.95
N ILE A 124 -11.07 3.59 12.92
CA ILE A 124 -11.45 2.88 11.70
C ILE A 124 -12.44 3.69 10.87
N GLU A 125 -13.39 4.38 11.52
CA GLU A 125 -14.28 5.33 10.85
C GLU A 125 -13.49 6.47 10.18
N ARG A 126 -12.51 7.04 10.89
CA ARG A 126 -11.59 8.04 10.32
C ARG A 126 -10.73 7.50 9.18
N TYR A 127 -10.34 6.23 9.25
CA TYR A 127 -9.59 5.57 8.19
C TYR A 127 -10.45 5.44 6.91
N SER A 128 -11.68 4.96 7.08
CA SER A 128 -12.65 4.74 6.00
C SER A 128 -13.09 6.06 5.34
N ALA A 129 -13.11 7.17 6.09
CA ALA A 129 -13.55 8.47 5.60
C ALA A 129 -12.63 9.15 4.55
N VAL A 130 -11.44 8.62 4.25
CA VAL A 130 -10.44 9.27 3.37
C VAL A 130 -10.00 8.39 2.20
N GLU A 131 -10.87 7.50 1.76
CA GLU A 131 -10.58 6.49 0.76
C GLU A 131 -10.00 7.08 -0.55
N PHE A 132 -10.63 8.11 -1.14
CA PHE A 132 -10.29 8.51 -2.52
C PHE A 132 -8.86 9.02 -2.76
N HIS A 133 -8.36 9.96 -1.93
CA HIS A 133 -7.01 10.51 -2.13
C HIS A 133 -5.91 9.50 -1.79
N ASN A 134 -6.17 8.63 -0.83
CA ASN A 134 -5.26 7.56 -0.45
C ASN A 134 -5.19 6.50 -1.54
N LEU A 135 -6.32 6.12 -2.15
CA LEU A 135 -6.36 5.21 -3.28
C LEU A 135 -5.63 5.76 -4.50
N ILE A 136 -5.84 7.04 -4.84
CA ILE A 136 -5.07 7.69 -5.93
C ILE A 136 -3.58 7.65 -5.61
N ALA A 137 -3.18 8.10 -4.41
CA ALA A 137 -1.76 8.14 -4.04
C ALA A 137 -1.13 6.74 -3.98
N TYR A 138 -1.91 5.73 -3.61
CA TYR A 138 -1.48 4.33 -3.52
C TYR A 138 -1.25 3.77 -4.91
N TRP A 139 -2.26 3.88 -5.78
CA TRP A 139 -2.18 3.52 -7.19
C TRP A 139 -0.99 4.22 -7.86
N GLU A 140 -0.85 5.53 -7.67
CA GLU A 140 0.29 6.30 -8.17
C GLU A 140 1.63 5.89 -7.57
N SER A 141 1.67 5.22 -6.42
CA SER A 141 2.92 4.77 -5.80
C SER A 141 3.36 3.39 -6.28
N THR A 142 2.42 2.54 -6.71
CA THR A 142 2.66 1.22 -7.28
C THR A 142 2.83 1.25 -8.81
N HIS A 143 2.22 2.24 -9.48
CA HIS A 143 2.25 2.40 -10.93
C HIS A 143 3.38 3.33 -11.38
N ARG A 144 4.33 2.80 -12.14
CA ARG A 144 5.46 3.55 -12.64
C ARG A 144 5.07 4.32 -13.90
N PHE A 145 5.19 5.64 -13.81
CA PHE A 145 4.86 6.56 -14.88
C PHE A 145 6.01 7.55 -15.10
N PRO A 146 7.13 7.10 -15.72
CA PRO A 146 8.28 7.96 -15.96
C PRO A 146 7.92 8.99 -17.04
N VAL A 147 7.68 10.23 -16.62
CA VAL A 147 7.49 11.37 -17.52
C VAL A 147 8.85 11.97 -17.85
N PRO A 148 9.32 11.93 -19.12
CA PRO A 148 10.60 12.50 -19.51
C PRO A 148 10.70 14.00 -19.20
N SER A 149 11.87 14.47 -18.78
CA SER A 149 12.11 15.89 -18.47
C SER A 149 11.91 16.81 -19.68
N SER A 150 12.06 16.31 -20.90
CA SER A 150 11.70 17.03 -22.13
C SER A 150 10.19 17.30 -22.20
N LEU A 151 9.36 16.27 -21.95
CA LEU A 151 7.90 16.38 -21.97
C LEU A 151 7.36 17.26 -20.83
N ILE A 152 7.97 17.18 -19.65
CA ILE A 152 7.65 18.09 -18.54
C ILE A 152 7.90 19.54 -18.96
N ARG A 153 9.01 19.84 -19.65
CA ARG A 153 9.32 21.21 -20.10
C ARG A 153 8.37 21.71 -21.20
N SER A 154 7.84 20.82 -22.04
CA SER A 154 7.00 21.20 -23.18
C SER A 154 5.50 21.22 -22.89
N ASP A 155 5.04 20.61 -21.80
CA ASP A 155 3.62 20.46 -21.51
C ASP A 155 3.27 20.96 -20.08
N PRO A 156 2.57 22.10 -19.95
CA PRO A 156 2.18 22.67 -18.66
C PRO A 156 1.32 21.74 -17.79
N TYR A 157 0.53 20.85 -18.41
CA TYR A 157 -0.28 19.89 -17.67
C TYR A 157 0.63 18.86 -16.99
N LEU A 158 1.64 18.35 -17.70
CA LEU A 158 2.60 17.38 -17.14
C LEU A 158 3.45 17.96 -16.01
N VAL A 159 3.82 19.25 -16.07
CA VAL A 159 4.46 19.96 -14.94
C VAL A 159 3.58 19.87 -13.70
N THR A 160 2.32 20.26 -13.84
CA THR A 160 1.36 20.29 -12.73
C THR A 160 1.07 18.88 -12.21
N PHE A 161 0.93 17.91 -13.11
CA PHE A 161 0.66 16.52 -12.79
C PHE A 161 1.75 15.92 -11.89
N VAL A 162 3.03 16.08 -12.26
CA VAL A 162 4.16 15.53 -11.49
C VAL A 162 4.24 16.14 -10.09
N VAL A 163 4.01 17.45 -9.97
CA VAL A 163 3.98 18.14 -8.67
C VAL A 163 2.82 17.65 -7.82
N LYS A 164 1.60 17.62 -8.37
CA LYS A 164 0.42 17.14 -7.65
C LYS A 164 0.56 15.70 -7.18
N ARG A 165 1.15 14.81 -8.00
CA ARG A 165 1.43 13.42 -7.64
C ARG A 165 2.40 13.32 -6.46
N LYS A 166 3.49 14.10 -6.46
CA LYS A 166 4.41 14.15 -5.32
C LYS A 166 3.72 14.65 -4.05
N ASN A 167 2.90 15.70 -4.16
CA ASN A 167 2.16 16.27 -3.03
C ASN A 167 1.14 15.28 -2.46
N ARG A 168 0.35 14.62 -3.32
CA ARG A 168 -0.60 13.56 -2.90
C ARG A 168 0.12 12.48 -2.10
N ARG A 169 1.23 11.95 -2.61
CA ARG A 169 2.02 10.93 -1.89
C ARG A 169 2.56 11.45 -0.55
N SER A 170 3.03 12.69 -0.51
CA SER A 170 3.53 13.29 0.73
C SER A 170 2.43 13.46 1.78
N HIS A 171 1.26 13.97 1.37
CA HIS A 171 0.11 14.13 2.27
C HIS A 171 -0.44 12.79 2.75
N ALA A 172 -0.60 11.83 1.84
CA ALA A 172 -1.09 10.51 2.20
C ALA A 172 -0.10 9.77 3.12
N GLY A 173 1.21 9.91 2.88
CA GLY A 173 2.24 9.37 3.79
C GLY A 173 2.26 10.04 5.17
N ALA A 174 2.05 11.36 5.23
CA ALA A 174 1.95 12.08 6.50
C ALA A 174 0.72 11.66 7.30
N TRP A 175 -0.43 11.49 6.63
CA TRP A 175 -1.66 10.98 7.23
C TRP A 175 -1.51 9.52 7.68
N TRP A 176 -0.90 8.67 6.85
CA TRP A 176 -0.65 7.27 7.18
C TRP A 176 0.19 7.11 8.46
N LYS A 177 1.20 7.97 8.67
CA LYS A 177 1.95 7.99 9.94
C LYS A 177 1.09 8.33 11.16
N GLN A 178 0.10 9.20 11.01
CA GLN A 178 -0.84 9.50 12.10
C GLN A 178 -1.69 8.27 12.42
N ILE A 179 -2.18 7.56 11.40
CA ILE A 179 -2.93 6.30 11.55
C ILE A 179 -2.07 5.21 12.21
N LEU A 180 -0.84 5.00 11.75
CA LEU A 180 0.09 4.03 12.36
C LEU A 180 0.35 4.33 13.85
N ASN A 181 0.42 5.61 14.23
CA ASN A 181 0.58 5.98 15.63
C ASN A 181 -0.65 5.58 16.47
N LEU A 182 -1.84 5.67 15.89
CA LEU A 182 -3.08 5.22 16.54
C LEU A 182 -3.10 3.70 16.69
N PHE A 183 -2.70 2.95 15.66
CA PHE A 183 -2.58 1.49 15.75
C PHE A 183 -1.53 1.07 16.78
N LEU A 184 -0.41 1.79 16.87
CA LEU A 184 0.59 1.53 17.90
C LEU A 184 0.02 1.70 19.32
N ILE A 185 -0.81 2.72 19.53
CA ILE A 185 -1.51 2.90 20.82
C ILE A 185 -2.51 1.75 21.05
N ALA A 186 -3.30 1.39 20.03
CA ALA A 186 -4.28 0.31 20.13
C ALA A 186 -3.62 -1.04 20.45
N MET A 187 -2.50 -1.35 19.79
CA MET A 187 -1.71 -2.56 20.07
C MET A 187 -1.16 -2.56 21.50
N ARG A 188 -0.62 -1.44 21.99
CA ARG A 188 -0.12 -1.32 23.36
C ARG A 188 -1.22 -1.47 24.41
N GLU A 189 -2.40 -0.94 24.13
CA GLU A 189 -3.60 -1.11 24.97
C GLU A 189 -4.22 -2.53 24.85
N GLY A 190 -3.74 -3.37 23.92
CA GLY A 190 -4.16 -4.77 23.77
C GLY A 190 -5.44 -4.97 22.94
N TRP A 191 -5.78 -4.01 22.06
CA TRP A 191 -6.97 -4.07 21.20
C TRP A 191 -6.79 -4.86 19.90
N CYS A 192 -5.56 -4.98 19.42
CA CYS A 192 -5.18 -5.71 18.20
C CYS A 192 -3.69 -6.03 18.26
N ASP A 193 -3.18 -6.83 17.32
CA ASP A 193 -1.75 -6.93 17.08
C ASP A 193 -1.38 -6.42 15.67
N LEU A 194 -0.24 -6.88 15.14
CA LEU A 194 0.30 -6.43 13.86
C LEU A 194 -0.48 -7.00 12.66
N ASP A 195 -1.23 -8.09 12.85
CA ASP A 195 -2.10 -8.72 11.86
C ASP A 195 -3.13 -7.75 11.22
N LEU A 196 -3.59 -6.75 11.99
CA LEU A 196 -4.45 -5.67 11.52
C LEU A 196 -3.89 -5.00 10.26
N LEU A 197 -2.57 -4.86 10.17
CA LEU A 197 -1.90 -4.19 9.05
C LEU A 197 -1.77 -5.08 7.80
N LEU A 198 -2.17 -6.35 7.88
CA LEU A 198 -2.30 -7.24 6.74
C LEU A 198 -3.66 -7.11 6.06
N ASP A 199 -4.65 -6.53 6.74
CA ASP A 199 -5.96 -6.32 6.15
C ASP A 199 -5.84 -5.35 4.96
N PRO A 200 -6.36 -5.73 3.78
CA PRO A 200 -6.28 -4.92 2.58
C PRO A 200 -6.93 -3.54 2.73
N ASN A 201 -7.81 -3.31 3.70
CA ASN A 201 -8.28 -1.95 3.97
C ASN A 201 -7.10 -1.05 4.33
N PHE A 202 -6.13 -1.53 5.11
CA PHE A 202 -4.99 -0.75 5.64
C PHE A 202 -3.80 -0.69 4.68
N LEU A 203 -4.06 -0.38 3.40
CA LEU A 203 -3.03 -0.22 2.37
C LEU A 203 -1.97 0.83 2.75
N HIS A 204 -0.72 0.38 2.84
CA HIS A 204 0.42 1.27 3.04
C HIS A 204 1.24 1.47 1.77
N PHE A 205 1.81 2.66 1.59
CA PHE A 205 2.59 2.98 0.41
C PHE A 205 3.89 2.17 0.33
N PRO A 206 4.30 1.73 -0.87
CA PRO A 206 5.62 1.13 -1.05
C PRO A 206 6.71 2.14 -0.65
N LYS A 207 7.65 1.66 0.15
CA LYS A 207 8.91 2.30 0.49
C LYS A 207 9.79 2.40 -0.76
N ARG A 208 10.86 3.18 -0.65
CA ARG A 208 11.86 3.27 -1.73
C ARG A 208 12.59 1.95 -1.95
N THR A 209 12.72 1.15 -0.89
CA THR A 209 13.35 -0.18 -0.89
C THR A 209 12.48 -1.25 -1.54
N ASP A 210 11.17 -1.03 -1.65
CA ASP A 210 10.27 -2.05 -2.17
C ASP A 210 10.46 -2.13 -3.69
N GLU A 211 10.84 -3.31 -4.17
CA GLU A 211 11.23 -3.56 -5.56
C GLU A 211 10.02 -3.81 -6.46
N VAL A 212 9.06 -2.89 -6.48
CA VAL A 212 7.82 -3.10 -7.22
C VAL A 212 7.54 -1.91 -8.13
N ALA A 213 7.46 -2.19 -9.43
CA ALA A 213 6.96 -1.29 -10.44
C ALA A 213 5.93 -2.00 -11.31
N TRP A 214 4.71 -1.49 -11.32
CA TRP A 214 3.71 -1.86 -12.31
C TRP A 214 3.72 -0.84 -13.45
N TYR A 215 3.82 -1.33 -14.69
CA TYR A 215 3.81 -0.47 -15.87
C TYR A 215 2.56 -0.78 -16.69
N PRO A 216 1.65 0.20 -16.86
CA PRO A 216 0.42 -0.04 -17.60
C PRO A 216 0.67 -0.61 -18.99
N GLY A 217 0.04 -1.75 -19.29
CA GLY A 217 0.03 -2.38 -20.61
C GLY A 217 1.31 -3.12 -21.02
N ILE A 218 2.28 -3.27 -20.11
CA ILE A 218 3.47 -4.09 -20.39
C ILE A 218 3.12 -5.57 -20.53
N GLU A 219 2.21 -6.12 -19.71
CA GLU A 219 1.90 -7.56 -19.84
C GLU A 219 1.21 -7.85 -21.17
N ALA A 220 0.21 -7.04 -21.54
CA ALA A 220 -0.50 -7.19 -22.81
C ALA A 220 0.45 -7.06 -24.02
N ARG A 221 1.36 -6.08 -23.98
CA ARG A 221 2.35 -5.90 -25.03
C ARG A 221 3.38 -7.02 -25.08
N SER A 222 3.87 -7.47 -23.92
CA SER A 222 4.82 -8.58 -23.86
C SER A 222 4.18 -9.87 -24.38
N ALA A 223 2.90 -10.11 -24.05
CA ALA A 223 2.13 -11.22 -24.61
C ALA A 223 1.95 -11.09 -26.13
N ASN A 224 1.61 -9.92 -26.65
CA ASN A 224 1.49 -9.69 -28.10
C ASN A 224 2.83 -9.78 -28.84
N ILE A 225 3.96 -9.47 -28.19
CA ILE A 225 5.30 -9.68 -28.78
C ILE A 225 5.63 -11.17 -28.83
N ALA A 226 5.31 -11.92 -27.77
CA ALA A 226 5.56 -13.35 -27.69
C ALA A 226 4.67 -14.17 -28.63
N ASP A 227 3.42 -13.74 -28.80
CA ASP A 227 2.46 -14.31 -29.74
C ASP A 227 1.60 -13.19 -30.36
N PRO A 228 1.94 -12.74 -31.59
CA PRO A 228 1.21 -11.68 -32.29
C PRO A 228 -0.26 -12.00 -32.59
N GLN A 229 -0.69 -13.28 -32.51
CA GLN A 229 -2.08 -13.64 -32.77
C GLN A 229 -3.00 -13.41 -31.57
N LEU A 230 -2.44 -13.28 -30.36
CA LEU A 230 -3.22 -13.07 -29.14
C LEU A 230 -4.04 -11.77 -29.16
N ASN A 231 -3.58 -10.73 -29.87
CA ASN A 231 -4.24 -9.42 -29.99
C ASN A 231 -4.85 -8.92 -28.66
N ARG A 232 -4.16 -9.16 -27.54
CA ARG A 232 -4.64 -8.73 -26.23
C ARG A 232 -4.69 -7.22 -26.24
N ARG A 233 -5.89 -6.67 -26.03
CA ARG A 233 -6.04 -5.25 -25.73
C ARG A 233 -5.28 -4.99 -24.44
N GLY A 234 -4.42 -3.97 -24.44
CA GLY A 234 -3.88 -3.46 -23.19
C GLY A 234 -5.03 -3.03 -22.26
N PRO A 235 -4.80 -2.98 -20.94
CA PRO A 235 -5.73 -2.28 -20.06
C PRO A 235 -5.94 -0.90 -20.66
N LEU A 236 -7.20 -0.58 -20.96
CA LEU A 236 -7.55 0.74 -21.46
C LEU A 236 -7.09 1.77 -20.43
N PRO A 237 -6.46 2.87 -20.86
CA PRO A 237 -6.16 3.97 -19.96
C PRO A 237 -7.45 4.50 -19.31
#